data_AF-A0A8H6SZW8-F1
#
_entry.id   AF-A0A8H6SZW8-F1
#
_cell.length_a   1.000
_cell.length_b   1.000
_cell.length_c   1.000
_cell.angle_alpha   90.00
_cell.angle_beta   90.00
_cell.angle_gamma   90.00
#
_symmetry.space_group_name_H-M   'P 1'
#
loop_
_entity.id
_entity.type
_entity.pdbx_description
1 polymer ?
#
loop_
_entity_poly.entity_id
_entity_poly.type
_entity_poly.pdbx_seq_one_letter_code
_entity_poly.pdbx_strand_id
1 'polypeptide(L)'
;MNPAATGVITSTDTSQLNSMASVEKTPEAAFAPLGGTFAVLTIDPVASVEYLHDPEATTASAKLVSKDYVVSIPALQCMFNPAAPFREEDVLFVQQGRPQDFPAQCIDASMSIPIVPQNCGVDEHPSKREPVRMATNPFPFADCYLSAFATANVRTANILVVDPIICVLHKEDQLRVSNLTEDDFELRRLKRLREQKGKEEQRQNVIPPARRMTEAM
;
A
#
# COMPACT_ATOMS: atom_id res chain seq x y z
N MET A 1 -16.18 -38.90 68.44
CA MET A 1 -15.04 -38.08 68.94
C MET A 1 -13.90 -38.25 67.94
N ASN A 2 -13.36 -37.13 67.45
CA ASN A 2 -12.22 -36.94 66.51
C ASN A 2 -11.00 -37.86 66.76
N PRO A 3 -9.94 -37.97 65.89
CA PRO A 3 -9.56 -37.11 64.74
C PRO A 3 -8.89 -37.81 63.50
N ALA A 4 -8.44 -36.98 62.55
CA ALA A 4 -7.24 -37.09 61.69
C ALA A 4 -7.24 -37.95 60.41
N ALA A 5 -7.01 -37.32 59.25
CA ALA A 5 -5.73 -37.41 58.53
C ALA A 5 -5.78 -36.70 57.14
N THR A 6 -5.01 -35.61 57.07
CA THR A 6 -4.09 -35.17 56.01
C THR A 6 -4.13 -35.85 54.62
N GLY A 7 -4.19 -35.01 53.58
CA GLY A 7 -3.74 -35.35 52.22
C GLY A 7 -3.43 -34.08 51.42
N VAL A 8 -2.16 -33.67 51.42
CA VAL A 8 -1.59 -32.73 50.44
C VAL A 8 -0.78 -33.58 49.45
N ILE A 9 -0.86 -33.26 48.14
CA ILE A 9 0.24 -33.08 47.17
C ILE A 9 -0.34 -33.11 45.73
N THR A 10 -0.24 -31.94 45.10
CA THR A 10 0.04 -31.61 43.68
C THR A 10 -0.19 -32.64 42.56
N SER A 11 -0.82 -32.20 41.47
CA SER A 11 -0.22 -32.22 40.13
C SER A 11 -1.03 -31.34 39.18
N THR A 12 -0.33 -30.41 38.53
CA THR A 12 -0.75 -29.63 37.37
C THR A 12 -1.23 -30.55 36.25
N ASP A 13 -2.48 -30.38 35.80
CA ASP A 13 -2.93 -30.89 34.52
C ASP A 13 -3.30 -29.72 33.61
N THR A 14 -2.27 -29.19 32.96
CA THR A 14 -2.31 -28.04 32.05
C THR A 14 -2.80 -28.44 30.65
N SER A 15 -3.62 -29.49 30.53
CA SER A 15 -3.99 -30.09 29.25
C SER A 15 -5.38 -29.68 28.71
N GLN A 16 -6.14 -28.85 29.43
CA GLN A 16 -7.52 -28.50 29.01
C GLN A 16 -7.77 -27.02 28.66
N LEU A 17 -6.74 -26.16 28.56
CA LEU A 17 -6.93 -24.74 28.21
C LEU A 17 -6.77 -24.40 26.71
N ASN A 18 -6.46 -25.37 25.85
CA ASN A 18 -6.28 -25.14 24.40
C ASN A 18 -7.44 -25.70 23.56
N SER A 19 -8.68 -25.44 23.97
CA SER A 19 -9.85 -25.78 23.14
C SER A 19 -10.99 -24.78 23.33
N MET A 20 -10.78 -23.54 22.90
CA MET A 20 -11.85 -22.63 22.46
C MET A 20 -11.27 -21.83 21.29
N ALA A 21 -11.44 -22.34 20.07
CA ALA A 21 -12.54 -21.94 19.19
C ALA A 21 -12.49 -20.45 18.92
N SER A 22 -12.05 -20.12 17.69
CA SER A 22 -12.08 -18.80 17.06
C SER A 22 -13.26 -17.99 17.56
N VAL A 23 -12.99 -16.96 18.37
CA VAL A 23 -13.99 -15.94 18.66
C VAL A 23 -14.22 -15.23 17.33
N GLU A 24 -15.26 -15.62 16.61
CA GLU A 24 -15.84 -14.81 15.54
C GLU A 24 -16.23 -13.48 16.18
N LYS A 25 -15.32 -12.51 16.12
CA LYS A 25 -15.58 -11.16 16.56
C LYS A 25 -16.67 -10.63 15.63
N THR A 26 -17.88 -10.45 16.16
CA THR A 26 -18.98 -9.78 15.45
C THR A 26 -18.44 -8.51 14.79
N PRO A 27 -18.69 -8.30 13.49
CA PRO A 27 -18.18 -7.13 12.80
C PRO A 27 -18.69 -5.87 13.51
N GLU A 28 -17.76 -5.07 14.01
CA GLU A 28 -18.05 -3.80 14.66
C GLU A 28 -18.24 -2.74 13.57
N ALA A 29 -19.19 -1.84 13.78
CA ALA A 29 -19.45 -0.78 12.82
C ALA A 29 -18.21 0.11 12.69
N ALA A 30 -17.71 0.27 11.46
CA ALA A 30 -16.51 1.06 11.16
C ALA A 30 -16.75 1.96 9.94
N PHE A 31 -16.06 3.10 9.90
CA PHE A 31 -16.12 3.99 8.74
C PHE A 31 -15.33 3.42 7.57
N ALA A 32 -16.00 3.14 6.46
CA ALA A 32 -15.37 2.66 5.23
C ALA A 32 -14.82 3.82 4.39
N PRO A 33 -13.67 3.63 3.70
CA PRO A 33 -12.76 2.48 3.78
C PRO A 33 -11.82 2.46 5.00
N LEU A 34 -11.72 1.36 5.75
CA LEU A 34 -10.88 1.30 6.96
C LEU A 34 -9.37 1.35 6.63
N GLY A 35 -8.61 2.21 7.32
CA GLY A 35 -7.16 2.29 7.17
C GLY A 35 -6.43 1.00 7.55
N GLY A 36 -5.38 0.67 6.81
CA GLY A 36 -4.58 -0.55 6.98
C GLY A 36 -5.22 -1.82 6.39
N THR A 37 -6.31 -1.67 5.64
CA THR A 37 -7.03 -2.79 5.00
C THR A 37 -6.83 -2.81 3.49
N PHE A 38 -7.16 -3.95 2.88
CA PHE A 38 -7.30 -4.05 1.43
C PHE A 38 -8.78 -3.96 1.05
N ALA A 39 -9.05 -3.27 -0.05
CA ALA A 39 -10.39 -3.09 -0.59
C ALA A 39 -10.40 -3.34 -2.10
N VAL A 40 -11.60 -3.64 -2.61
CA VAL A 40 -11.88 -3.58 -4.03
C VAL A 40 -12.41 -2.18 -4.33
N LEU A 41 -11.70 -1.44 -5.18
CA LEU A 41 -12.09 -0.15 -5.69
C LEU A 41 -12.73 -0.33 -7.07
N THR A 42 -13.96 0.15 -7.20
CA THR A 42 -14.66 0.28 -8.48
C THR A 42 -14.93 1.76 -8.70
N ILE A 43 -14.54 2.27 -9.86
CA ILE A 43 -14.75 3.68 -10.22
C ILE A 43 -16.09 3.80 -10.94
N ASP A 44 -16.98 4.64 -10.42
CA ASP A 44 -18.20 5.06 -11.14
C ASP A 44 -17.86 6.28 -12.01
N PRO A 45 -17.71 6.12 -13.34
CA PRO A 45 -17.29 7.21 -14.21
C PRO A 45 -18.36 8.31 -14.31
N VAL A 46 -19.64 8.00 -14.13
CA VAL A 46 -20.74 8.96 -14.22
C VAL A 46 -20.81 9.79 -12.94
N ALA A 47 -20.83 9.13 -11.77
CA ALA A 47 -20.81 9.83 -10.50
C ALA A 47 -19.54 10.71 -10.33
N SER A 48 -18.42 10.26 -10.91
CA SER A 48 -17.17 11.03 -10.90
C SER A 48 -17.23 12.35 -11.67
N VAL A 49 -18.09 12.48 -12.69
CA VAL A 49 -18.21 13.71 -13.50
C VAL A 49 -19.49 14.49 -13.23
N GLU A 50 -20.42 13.94 -12.45
CA GLU A 50 -21.73 14.55 -12.17
C GLU A 50 -21.61 15.97 -11.61
N TYR A 51 -20.62 16.21 -10.75
CA TYR A 51 -20.38 17.52 -10.14
C TYR A 51 -19.97 18.61 -11.14
N LEU A 52 -19.50 18.24 -12.34
CA LEU A 52 -19.14 19.19 -13.39
C LEU A 52 -20.37 19.74 -14.12
N HIS A 53 -21.55 19.11 -13.94
CA HIS A 53 -22.78 19.44 -14.63
C HIS A 53 -22.63 19.53 -16.16
N ASP A 54 -21.76 18.71 -16.73
CA ASP A 54 -21.46 18.66 -18.15
C ASP A 54 -22.12 17.43 -18.82
N PRO A 55 -23.14 17.63 -19.68
CA PRO A 55 -23.82 16.55 -20.40
C PRO A 55 -22.90 15.78 -21.35
N GLU A 56 -21.89 16.43 -21.95
CA GLU A 56 -20.95 15.77 -22.87
C GLU A 56 -20.03 14.84 -22.09
N ALA A 57 -19.44 15.33 -20.99
CA ALA A 57 -18.64 14.52 -20.07
C ALA A 57 -19.44 13.33 -19.52
N THR A 58 -20.69 13.56 -19.11
CA THR A 58 -21.58 12.51 -18.61
C THR A 58 -21.86 11.45 -19.68
N THR A 59 -22.13 11.86 -20.91
CA THR A 59 -22.40 10.95 -22.04
C THR A 59 -21.15 10.16 -22.44
N ALA A 60 -19.97 10.77 -22.37
CA ALA A 60 -18.70 10.09 -22.61
C ALA A 60 -18.38 9.09 -21.49
N SER A 61 -18.54 9.50 -20.23
CA SER A 61 -18.34 8.65 -19.05
C SER A 61 -19.26 7.42 -19.05
N ALA A 62 -20.51 7.58 -19.47
CA ALA A 62 -21.46 6.47 -19.56
C ALA A 62 -21.04 5.35 -20.55
N LYS A 63 -20.10 5.64 -21.46
CA LYS A 63 -19.54 4.65 -22.40
C LYS A 63 -18.34 3.91 -21.83
N LEU A 64 -17.80 4.34 -20.69
CA LEU A 64 -16.64 3.72 -20.06
C LEU A 64 -17.06 2.45 -19.31
N VAL A 65 -16.23 1.41 -19.43
CA VAL A 65 -16.41 0.17 -18.67
C VAL A 65 -15.59 0.27 -17.40
N SER A 66 -16.28 0.27 -16.25
CA SER A 66 -15.65 0.19 -14.94
C SER A 66 -14.92 -1.14 -14.75
N LYS A 67 -13.79 -1.08 -14.06
CA LYS A 67 -13.00 -2.25 -13.67
C LYS A 67 -12.84 -2.25 -12.16
N ASP A 68 -12.66 -3.44 -11.64
CA ASP A 68 -12.35 -3.66 -10.24
C ASP A 68 -10.84 -3.67 -10.04
N TYR A 69 -10.39 -2.87 -9.08
CA TYR A 69 -8.98 -2.76 -8.71
C TYR A 69 -8.82 -3.19 -7.26
N VAL A 70 -7.78 -3.95 -6.97
CA VAL A 70 -7.43 -4.25 -5.59
C VAL A 70 -6.49 -3.17 -5.09
N VAL A 71 -6.84 -2.54 -3.98
CA VAL A 71 -6.09 -1.44 -3.41
C VAL A 71 -5.82 -1.67 -1.92
N SER A 72 -4.69 -1.14 -1.44
CA SER A 72 -4.37 -1.01 -0.02
C SER A 72 -4.69 0.41 0.43
N ILE A 73 -5.42 0.54 1.53
CA ILE A 73 -5.67 1.83 2.19
C ILE A 73 -4.59 2.00 3.28
N PRO A 74 -3.70 2.99 3.19
CA PRO A 74 -2.73 3.30 4.24
C PRO A 74 -3.41 3.52 5.60
N ALA A 75 -2.70 3.18 6.67
CA ALA A 75 -3.20 3.36 8.03
C ALA A 75 -3.03 4.80 8.56
N LEU A 76 -2.27 5.64 7.85
CA LEU A 76 -2.05 7.03 8.23
C LEU A 76 -3.29 7.86 7.89
N GLN A 77 -4.16 8.04 8.87
CA GLN A 77 -5.35 8.86 8.73
C GLN A 77 -4.96 10.34 8.67
N CYS A 78 -5.37 11.01 7.58
CA CYS A 78 -5.60 12.45 7.61
C CYS A 78 -6.67 12.80 8.67
N MET A 79 -6.83 14.08 9.00
CA MET A 79 -7.86 14.52 9.97
C MET A 79 -9.25 13.97 9.60
N PHE A 80 -9.75 13.05 10.42
CA PHE A 80 -11.02 12.37 10.17
C PHE A 80 -12.20 13.25 10.61
N ASN A 81 -13.08 13.61 9.67
CA ASN A 81 -14.35 14.28 9.95
C ASN A 81 -15.53 13.31 9.76
N PRO A 82 -16.15 12.79 10.83
CA PRO A 82 -17.26 11.83 10.72
C PRO A 82 -18.53 12.44 10.09
N ALA A 83 -18.66 13.77 10.07
CA ALA A 83 -19.83 14.45 9.52
C ALA A 83 -19.73 14.72 8.01
N ALA A 84 -18.54 14.60 7.41
CA ALA A 84 -18.36 14.79 5.98
C ALA A 84 -18.95 13.60 5.21
N PRO A 85 -19.77 13.80 4.15
CA PRO A 85 -20.36 12.69 3.39
C PRO A 85 -19.34 11.94 2.53
N PHE A 86 -18.22 12.58 2.21
CA PHE A 86 -17.13 12.01 1.44
C PHE A 86 -15.80 12.35 2.10
N ARG A 87 -14.81 11.50 1.87
CA ARG A 87 -13.43 11.74 2.25
C ARG A 87 -12.48 11.42 1.11
N GLU A 88 -11.33 12.08 1.12
CA GLU A 88 -10.23 11.80 0.21
C GLU A 88 -9.32 10.77 0.88
N GLU A 89 -8.95 9.75 0.11
CA GLU A 89 -8.06 8.67 0.55
C GLU A 89 -6.97 8.48 -0.50
N ASP A 90 -5.73 8.38 -0.05
CA ASP A 90 -4.63 7.97 -0.92
C ASP A 90 -4.56 6.45 -0.94
N VAL A 91 -4.86 5.83 -2.08
CA VAL A 91 -4.85 4.38 -2.22
C VAL A 91 -3.62 3.91 -2.97
N LEU A 92 -3.05 2.77 -2.55
CA LEU A 92 -2.00 2.08 -3.28
C LEU A 92 -2.61 0.94 -4.08
N PHE A 93 -2.39 0.91 -5.38
CA PHE A 93 -2.82 -0.19 -6.23
C PHE A 93 -1.95 -1.43 -5.98
N VAL A 94 -2.61 -2.58 -5.82
CA VAL A 94 -1.93 -3.86 -5.79
C VAL A 94 -1.59 -4.27 -7.22
N GLN A 95 -0.32 -4.54 -7.45
CA GLN A 95 0.20 -5.02 -8.72
C GLN A 95 0.48 -6.52 -8.61
N GLN A 96 0.08 -7.30 -9.60
CA GLN A 96 0.33 -8.74 -9.64
C GLN A 96 1.41 -9.08 -10.67
N GLY A 97 2.29 -10.00 -10.31
CA GLY A 97 3.40 -10.45 -11.15
C GLY A 97 4.67 -9.63 -10.94
N ARG A 98 5.70 -9.94 -11.73
CA ARG A 98 7.04 -9.39 -11.54
C ARG A 98 7.06 -7.85 -11.68
N PRO A 99 7.59 -7.12 -10.68
CA PRO A 99 7.75 -5.66 -10.76
C PRO A 99 8.62 -5.25 -11.95
N GLN A 100 8.25 -4.15 -12.60
CA GLN A 100 8.91 -3.63 -13.80
C GLN A 100 9.65 -2.34 -13.51
N ASP A 101 10.75 -2.12 -14.24
CA ASP A 101 11.45 -0.84 -14.23
C ASP A 101 10.72 0.17 -15.11
N PHE A 102 10.67 1.43 -14.65
CA PHE A 102 10.25 2.57 -15.47
C PHE A 102 11.38 3.62 -15.48
N PRO A 103 12.45 3.41 -16.28
CA PRO A 103 13.65 4.26 -16.26
C PRO A 103 13.35 5.72 -16.57
N ALA A 104 12.43 5.99 -17.50
CA ALA A 104 12.00 7.35 -17.84
C ALA A 104 11.42 8.13 -16.65
N GLN A 105 10.95 7.42 -15.63
CA GLN A 105 10.39 7.98 -14.42
C GLN A 105 11.32 7.89 -13.21
N CYS A 106 12.53 7.33 -13.39
CA CYS A 106 13.50 6.96 -12.36
C CYS A 106 12.94 5.96 -11.32
N ILE A 107 12.03 5.08 -11.74
CA ILE A 107 11.45 4.02 -10.90
C ILE A 107 12.10 2.70 -11.30
N ASP A 108 12.49 1.89 -10.33
CA ASP A 108 12.96 0.52 -10.55
C ASP A 108 12.05 -0.50 -9.86
N ALA A 109 12.20 -1.77 -10.25
CA ALA A 109 11.50 -2.91 -9.69
C ALA A 109 11.83 -3.14 -8.20
N SER A 110 12.96 -2.61 -7.72
CA SER A 110 13.36 -2.71 -6.31
C SER A 110 12.50 -1.81 -5.40
N MET A 111 11.92 -0.73 -5.94
CA MET A 111 10.96 0.17 -5.29
C MET A 111 9.53 -0.39 -5.26
N SER A 112 9.41 -1.68 -4.94
CA SER A 112 8.14 -2.34 -4.71
C SER A 112 8.21 -3.17 -3.43
N ILE A 113 7.05 -3.40 -2.83
CA ILE A 113 6.90 -3.98 -1.50
C ILE A 113 6.12 -5.29 -1.66
N PRO A 114 6.75 -6.47 -1.47
CA PRO A 114 6.08 -7.75 -1.65
C PRO A 114 4.98 -7.98 -0.61
N ILE A 115 3.90 -8.64 -1.01
CA ILE A 115 2.78 -9.08 -0.16
C ILE A 115 2.77 -10.61 -0.11
N VAL A 116 2.61 -11.22 1.07
CA VAL A 116 2.42 -12.68 1.21
C VAL A 116 1.04 -13.09 0.67
N PRO A 117 0.92 -14.17 -0.14
CA PRO A 117 1.94 -15.16 -0.50
C PRO A 117 2.83 -14.78 -1.69
N GLN A 118 4.10 -15.24 -1.66
CA GLN A 118 5.07 -15.14 -2.75
C GLN A 118 5.48 -16.55 -3.17
N ASN A 119 5.13 -16.95 -4.39
CA ASN A 119 5.45 -18.27 -4.95
C ASN A 119 6.79 -18.25 -5.68
N CYS A 120 7.06 -17.15 -6.38
CA CYS A 120 8.39 -16.78 -6.83
C CYS A 120 9.19 -16.43 -5.57
N GLY A 121 10.21 -17.23 -5.23
CA GLY A 121 10.89 -17.13 -3.94
C GLY A 121 11.35 -15.69 -3.62
N VAL A 122 11.43 -15.33 -2.33
CA VAL A 122 11.82 -13.98 -1.87
C VAL A 122 13.17 -13.51 -2.46
N ASP A 123 14.04 -14.46 -2.84
CA ASP A 123 15.32 -14.21 -3.50
C ASP A 123 15.22 -13.70 -4.95
N GLU A 124 14.05 -13.80 -5.60
CA GLU A 124 13.82 -13.31 -6.97
C GLU A 124 13.46 -11.82 -7.00
N HIS A 125 13.02 -11.26 -5.87
CA HIS A 125 12.67 -9.85 -5.80
C HIS A 125 13.92 -8.96 -5.77
N PRO A 126 14.08 -7.97 -6.67
CA PRO A 126 15.31 -7.18 -6.79
C PRO A 126 15.76 -6.48 -5.51
N SER A 127 14.82 -6.08 -4.65
CA SER A 127 15.16 -5.41 -3.38
C SER A 127 15.36 -6.34 -2.19
N LYS A 128 15.12 -7.66 -2.33
CA LYS A 128 15.16 -8.64 -1.23
C LYS A 128 14.37 -8.21 0.03
N ARG A 129 13.36 -7.36 -0.16
CA ARG A 129 12.50 -6.88 0.92
C ARG A 129 11.70 -8.05 1.48
N GLU A 130 11.56 -8.07 2.80
CA GLU A 130 10.68 -9.03 3.45
C GLU A 130 9.22 -8.77 3.01
N PRO A 131 8.45 -9.79 2.62
CA PRO A 131 7.04 -9.63 2.29
C PRO A 131 6.18 -9.15 3.48
N VAL A 132 5.19 -8.30 3.23
CA VAL A 132 4.21 -7.86 4.25
C VAL A 132 3.17 -8.95 4.52
N ARG A 133 2.78 -9.09 5.78
CA ARG A 133 1.93 -10.15 6.29
C ARG A 133 0.57 -9.60 6.73
N MET A 134 -0.44 -10.45 6.57
CA MET A 134 -1.80 -10.16 7.00
C MET A 134 -2.02 -10.60 8.44
N ALA A 135 -2.72 -9.79 9.21
CA ALA A 135 -3.09 -10.08 10.60
C ALA A 135 -4.31 -11.00 10.74
N THR A 136 -5.17 -11.03 9.71
CA THR A 136 -6.45 -11.75 9.75
C THR A 136 -6.45 -12.96 8.81
N ASN A 137 -6.90 -12.78 7.58
CA ASN A 137 -6.91 -13.81 6.56
C ASN A 137 -5.71 -13.64 5.62
N PRO A 138 -5.20 -14.73 5.02
CA PRO A 138 -4.17 -14.63 4.01
C PRO A 138 -4.65 -13.78 2.83
N PHE A 139 -3.72 -13.05 2.21
CA PHE A 139 -4.05 -12.30 1.00
C PHE A 139 -4.42 -13.29 -0.12
N PRO A 140 -5.51 -13.04 -0.87
CA PRO A 140 -6.08 -14.04 -1.78
C PRO A 140 -5.26 -14.27 -3.06
N PHE A 141 -4.31 -13.40 -3.37
CA PHE A 141 -3.52 -13.47 -4.60
C PHE A 141 -2.03 -13.66 -4.28
N ALA A 142 -1.36 -14.50 -5.06
CA ALA A 142 0.08 -14.67 -4.95
C ALA A 142 0.86 -13.70 -5.85
N ASP A 143 2.12 -13.47 -5.49
CA ASP A 143 3.10 -12.67 -6.24
C ASP A 143 2.58 -11.24 -6.47
N CYS A 144 2.05 -10.65 -5.39
CA CYS A 144 1.50 -9.30 -5.37
C CYS A 144 2.45 -8.32 -4.69
N TYR A 145 2.42 -7.07 -5.15
CA TYR A 145 3.31 -6.00 -4.69
C TYR A 145 2.54 -4.68 -4.54
N LEU A 146 2.98 -3.87 -3.59
CA LEU A 146 2.63 -2.46 -3.50
C LEU A 146 3.78 -1.61 -4.08
N SER A 147 3.45 -0.42 -4.58
CA SER A 147 4.45 0.56 -4.97
C SER A 147 4.00 1.95 -4.54
N ALA A 148 4.95 2.76 -4.05
CA ALA A 148 4.73 4.17 -3.75
C ALA A 148 4.32 5.00 -4.97
N PHE A 149 4.50 4.46 -6.18
CA PHE A 149 4.23 5.17 -7.44
C PHE A 149 2.99 4.66 -8.18
N ALA A 150 2.39 3.58 -7.71
CA ALA A 150 1.12 3.08 -8.19
C ALA A 150 0.03 3.55 -7.22
N THR A 151 -0.19 4.86 -7.15
CA THR A 151 -1.11 5.49 -6.19
C THR A 151 -2.11 6.41 -6.89
N ALA A 152 -3.27 6.59 -6.27
CA ALA A 152 -4.23 7.62 -6.66
C ALA A 152 -4.88 8.21 -5.41
N ASN A 153 -5.18 9.50 -5.47
CA ASN A 153 -6.10 10.13 -4.54
C ASN A 153 -7.52 9.88 -5.03
N VAL A 154 -8.34 9.23 -4.19
CA VAL A 154 -9.72 8.86 -4.52
C VAL A 154 -10.67 9.48 -3.51
N ARG A 155 -11.84 9.88 -4.01
CA ARG A 155 -12.94 10.33 -3.17
C ARG A 155 -13.87 9.16 -2.88
N THR A 156 -13.98 8.78 -1.61
CA THR A 156 -14.84 7.67 -1.18
C THR A 156 -15.98 8.18 -0.32
N ALA A 157 -17.12 7.47 -0.35
CA ALA A 157 -18.20 7.72 0.60
C ALA A 157 -17.69 7.49 2.03
N ASN A 158 -18.02 8.41 2.94
CA ASN A 158 -17.64 8.32 4.34
C ASN A 158 -18.86 7.82 5.14
N ILE A 159 -19.03 6.51 5.16
CA ILE A 159 -20.21 5.86 5.72
C ILE A 159 -19.82 4.85 6.79
N LEU A 160 -20.66 4.74 7.80
CA LEU A 160 -20.54 3.71 8.83
C LEU A 160 -21.13 2.41 8.29
N VAL A 161 -20.31 1.39 8.13
CA VAL A 161 -20.69 0.08 7.60
C VAL A 161 -20.39 -1.01 8.62
N VAL A 162 -21.13 -2.11 8.53
CA VAL A 162 -20.87 -3.34 9.28
C VAL A 162 -20.40 -4.39 8.27
N ASP A 163 -19.24 -4.15 7.68
CA ASP A 163 -18.65 -5.02 6.67
C ASP A 163 -17.58 -5.93 7.30
N PRO A 164 -17.54 -7.22 6.93
CA PRO A 164 -16.49 -8.11 7.39
C PRO A 164 -15.15 -7.64 6.80
N ILE A 165 -14.21 -7.31 7.68
CA ILE A 165 -12.87 -6.92 7.25
C ILE A 165 -12.12 -8.18 6.84
N ILE A 166 -12.00 -8.37 5.52
CA ILE A 166 -11.42 -9.59 4.96
C ILE A 166 -9.91 -9.64 5.20
N CYS A 167 -9.19 -8.56 4.87
CA CYS A 167 -7.73 -8.57 4.82
C CYS A 167 -7.14 -7.30 5.43
N VAL A 168 -6.35 -7.46 6.51
CA VAL A 168 -5.72 -6.35 7.25
C VAL A 168 -4.24 -6.62 7.38
N LEU A 169 -3.41 -5.62 7.13
CA LEU A 169 -1.97 -5.70 7.42
C LEU A 169 -1.72 -5.77 8.93
N HIS A 170 -0.70 -6.52 9.35
CA HIS A 170 -0.18 -6.38 10.71
C HIS A 170 0.22 -4.94 11.00
N LYS A 171 0.01 -4.46 12.24
CA LYS A 171 0.35 -3.08 12.62
C LYS A 171 1.82 -2.73 12.30
N GLU A 172 2.72 -3.67 12.54
CA GLU A 172 4.15 -3.53 12.20
C GLU A 172 4.34 -3.37 10.68
N ASP A 173 3.61 -4.15 9.89
CA ASP A 173 3.64 -4.07 8.42
C ASP A 173 2.95 -2.81 7.89
N GLN A 174 1.93 -2.27 8.55
CA GLN A 174 1.32 -0.98 8.19
C GLN A 174 2.35 0.15 8.28
N LEU A 175 3.08 0.22 9.40
CA LEU A 175 4.17 1.18 9.58
C LEU A 175 5.32 0.93 8.59
N ARG A 176 5.65 -0.34 8.35
CA ARG A 176 6.70 -0.72 7.40
C ARG A 176 6.37 -0.31 5.97
N VAL A 177 5.13 -0.50 5.53
CA VAL A 177 4.68 -0.02 4.22
C VAL A 177 4.86 1.49 4.12
N SER A 178 4.43 2.24 5.14
CA SER A 178 4.61 3.70 5.17
C SER A 178 6.08 4.11 5.01
N ASN A 179 6.97 3.56 5.85
CA ASN A 179 8.39 3.89 5.81
C ASN A 179 9.03 3.51 4.48
N LEU A 180 8.72 2.33 3.94
CA LEU A 180 9.24 1.88 2.65
C LEU A 180 8.75 2.77 1.50
N THR A 181 7.50 3.27 1.56
CA THR A 181 7.00 4.19 0.54
C THR A 181 7.71 5.53 0.58
N GLU A 182 8.00 6.07 1.77
CA GLU A 182 8.79 7.30 1.93
C GLU A 182 10.22 7.11 1.43
N ASP A 183 10.88 6.01 1.81
CA ASP A 183 12.22 5.64 1.34
C ASP A 183 12.27 5.54 -0.19
N ASP A 184 11.24 4.97 -0.82
CA ASP A 184 11.14 4.85 -2.27
C ASP A 184 11.01 6.22 -2.95
N PHE A 185 10.22 7.13 -2.38
CA PHE A 185 10.13 8.51 -2.88
C PHE A 185 11.48 9.23 -2.85
N GLU A 186 12.22 9.12 -1.74
CA GLU A 186 13.54 9.73 -1.62
C GLU A 186 14.57 9.07 -2.54
N LEU A 187 14.53 7.75 -2.68
CA LEU A 187 15.40 7.05 -3.62
C LEU A 187 15.17 7.49 -5.07
N ARG A 188 13.89 7.62 -5.49
CA ARG A 188 13.53 8.15 -6.82
C ARG A 188 14.01 9.59 -7.00
N ARG A 189 13.86 10.43 -5.98
CA ARG A 189 14.35 11.82 -5.99
C ARG A 189 15.86 11.88 -6.19
N LEU A 190 16.62 11.10 -5.45
CA LEU A 190 18.08 11.03 -5.57
C LEU A 190 18.52 10.56 -6.96
N LYS A 191 17.83 9.58 -7.54
CA LYS A 191 18.11 9.13 -8.92
C LYS A 191 17.89 10.23 -9.96
N ARG A 192 16.78 10.97 -9.86
CA ARG A 192 16.50 12.12 -10.75
C ARG A 192 17.61 13.17 -10.68
N LEU A 193 18.08 13.50 -9.49
CA LEU A 193 19.17 14.47 -9.30
C LEU A 193 20.48 13.98 -9.95
N ARG A 194 20.80 12.69 -9.82
CA ARG A 194 21.98 12.09 -10.48
C ARG A 194 21.88 12.13 -11.99
N GLU A 195 20.71 11.84 -12.56
CA GLU A 195 20.49 11.92 -14.01
C GLU A 195 20.60 13.35 -14.55
N GLN A 196 20.07 14.34 -13.82
CA GLN A 196 20.19 15.75 -14.19
C GLN A 196 21.65 16.20 -14.18
N LYS A 197 22.38 15.88 -13.11
CA LYS A 197 23.81 16.19 -13.02
C LYS A 197 24.62 15.55 -14.15
N GLY A 198 24.35 14.28 -14.48
CA GLY A 198 25.01 13.61 -15.61
C GLY A 198 24.72 14.26 -16.96
N LYS A 199 23.49 14.76 -17.18
CA LYS A 199 23.12 15.52 -18.39
C LYS A 199 23.81 16.88 -18.44
N GLU A 200 23.97 17.56 -17.30
CA GLU A 200 24.67 18.85 -17.21
C GLU A 200 26.17 18.69 -17.48
N GLU A 201 26.82 17.68 -16.90
CA GLU A 201 28.24 17.37 -17.13
C GLU A 201 28.49 17.01 -18.61
N GLN A 202 27.59 16.22 -19.24
CA GLN A 202 27.66 15.94 -20.67
C GLN A 202 27.50 17.22 -21.52
N ARG A 203 26.60 18.13 -21.15
CA ARG A 203 26.44 19.42 -21.86
C ARG A 203 27.68 20.30 -21.73
N GLN A 204 28.30 20.36 -20.55
CA GLN A 204 29.52 21.15 -20.32
C GLN A 204 30.72 20.59 -21.09
N ASN A 205 30.82 19.26 -21.22
CA ASN A 205 31.89 18.61 -21.99
C ASN A 205 31.75 18.74 -23.52
N VAL A 206 30.58 19.12 -24.02
CA VAL A 206 30.33 19.33 -25.47
C VAL A 206 30.66 20.77 -25.90
N ILE A 207 30.79 21.73 -24.97
CA ILE A 207 31.21 23.09 -25.28
C ILE A 207 32.73 23.11 -25.48
N PRO A 208 33.26 23.41 -26.69
CA PRO A 208 34.70 23.48 -26.90
C PRO A 208 35.29 24.61 -26.06
N PRO A 209 36.51 24.46 -25.50
CA PRO A 209 37.17 25.58 -24.84
C PRO A 209 37.35 26.69 -25.88
N ALA A 210 36.82 27.89 -25.57
CA ALA A 210 37.04 29.07 -26.39
C ALA A 210 38.55 29.19 -26.67
N ARG A 211 38.93 29.21 -27.95
CA ARG A 211 40.31 29.49 -28.37
C ARG A 211 40.71 30.78 -27.68
N ARG A 212 41.59 30.70 -26.67
CA ARG A 212 42.31 31.86 -26.16
C ARG A 212 43.07 32.41 -27.36
N MET A 213 42.57 33.48 -27.97
CA MET A 213 43.37 34.29 -28.88
C MET A 213 44.43 34.95 -28.03
N THR A 214 45.56 34.27 -27.89
CA THR A 214 46.84 34.92 -27.68
C THR A 214 47.19 35.62 -28.99
N GLU A 215 46.69 36.84 -29.17
CA GLU A 215 47.32 37.79 -30.09
C GLU A 215 48.18 38.71 -29.23
N ALA A 216 49.43 38.31 -29.12
CA ALA A 216 50.52 39.24 -28.95
C ALA A 216 50.74 39.92 -30.30
N MET A 217 50.66 41.26 -30.34
CA MET A 217 51.62 42.17 -30.98
C MET A 217 51.11 43.61 -30.86
#